data_AF-A0A7K1E1L0-F1
#
_entry.id   AF-A0A7K1E1L0-F1
#
_cell.length_a   1.000
_cell.length_b   1.000
_cell.length_c   1.000
_cell.angle_alpha   90.00
_cell.angle_beta   90.00
_cell.angle_gamma   90.00
#
_symmetry.space_group_name_H-M   'P 1'
#
loop_
_entity.id
_entity.type
_entity.pdbx_description
1 polymer ?
#
loop_
_entity_poly.entity_id
_entity_poly.type
_entity_poly.pdbx_seq_one_letter_code
_entity_poly.pdbx_strand_id
1 'polypeptide(L)' 'MSSPFSGRRGAPPQGGPRASFRQLFPYLTEHRAERPWQGQNETVLEDGLPEHDKSCYLCAGNTRANGQQNEEYTGCY' A
#
# COMPACT_ATOMS: atom_id res chain seq x y z
N MET A 1 -6.61 28.09 -52.11
CA MET A 1 -5.35 28.30 -51.36
C MET A 1 -5.00 26.97 -50.71
N SER A 2 -4.14 26.21 -51.38
CA SER A 2 -3.77 24.84 -50.98
C SER A 2 -2.56 24.90 -50.06
N SER A 3 -2.70 24.43 -48.81
CA SER A 3 -1.57 24.21 -47.90
C SER A 3 -1.31 22.70 -47.77
N PRO A 4 -0.13 22.21 -48.17
CA PRO A 4 0.31 20.88 -47.78
C PRO A 4 1.05 20.99 -46.44
N PHE A 5 0.44 20.54 -45.35
CA PHE A 5 1.16 20.29 -44.11
C PHE A 5 2.02 19.03 -44.31
N SER A 6 3.26 19.24 -44.73
CA SER A 6 4.30 18.21 -44.76
C SER A 6 4.67 17.83 -43.31
N GLY A 7 3.95 16.87 -42.74
CA GLY A 7 4.26 16.29 -41.44
C GLY A 7 5.55 15.47 -41.51
N ARG A 8 6.68 16.06 -41.10
CA ARG A 8 7.89 15.29 -40.79
C ARG A 8 7.68 14.62 -39.42
N ARG A 9 7.35 13.33 -39.43
CA ARG A 9 7.47 12.48 -38.23
C ARG A 9 8.96 12.37 -37.90
N GLY A 10 9.41 13.12 -36.90
CA GLY A 10 10.73 12.90 -36.29
C GLY A 10 10.75 11.51 -35.65
N ALA A 11 11.75 10.71 -35.99
CA ALA A 11 11.98 9.41 -35.35
C ALA A 11 12.29 9.61 -33.85
N PRO A 12 11.85 8.72 -32.95
CA PRO A 12 12.26 8.78 -31.55
C PRO A 12 13.78 8.55 -31.45
N PRO A 13 14.50 9.28 -30.58
CA PRO A 13 15.92 9.03 -30.39
C PRO A 13 16.14 7.62 -29.85
N GLN A 14 16.88 6.84 -30.63
CA GLN A 14 17.27 5.47 -30.31
C GLN A 14 18.40 5.52 -29.28
N GLY A 15 18.18 4.94 -28.09
CA GLY A 15 19.27 4.49 -27.22
C GLY A 15 19.83 5.53 -26.25
N GLY A 16 19.04 5.92 -25.24
CA GLY A 16 19.62 6.33 -23.96
C GLY A 16 20.04 5.09 -23.17
N PRO A 17 21.14 5.12 -22.38
CA PRO A 17 21.51 3.99 -21.54
C PRO A 17 20.34 3.65 -20.61
N ARG A 18 19.86 2.40 -20.67
CA ARG A 18 18.90 1.88 -19.70
C ARG A 18 19.50 2.14 -18.33
N ALA A 19 18.83 2.96 -17.51
CA ALA A 19 19.25 3.22 -16.16
C ALA A 19 19.43 1.87 -15.47
N SER A 20 20.69 1.48 -15.28
CA SER A 20 21.05 0.31 -14.52
C SER A 20 20.55 0.56 -13.12
N PHE A 21 19.62 -0.26 -12.65
CA PHE A 21 19.18 -0.28 -11.27
C PHE A 21 20.39 -0.69 -10.43
N ARG A 22 21.27 0.27 -10.13
CA ARG A 22 22.31 0.11 -9.13
C ARG A 22 21.58 -0.17 -7.84
N GLN A 23 21.67 -1.43 -7.42
CA GLN A 23 21.43 -1.87 -6.06
C GLN A 23 22.17 -0.91 -5.11
N LEU A 24 21.44 0.02 -4.49
CA LEU A 24 22.00 0.85 -3.43
C LEU A 24 22.08 -0.06 -2.20
N PHE A 25 23.27 -0.60 -1.97
CA PHE A 25 23.55 -1.47 -0.82
C PHE A 25 23.30 -0.74 0.51
N PRO A 26 22.74 -1.45 1.50
CA PRO A 26 22.23 -0.88 2.74
C PRO A 26 23.37 -0.41 3.65
N TYR A 27 23.74 0.86 3.56
CA TYR A 27 24.66 1.53 4.50
C TYR A 27 24.06 2.80 5.11
N LEU A 28 22.73 2.98 5.06
CA LEU A 28 22.06 4.23 5.48
C LEU A 28 21.04 4.04 6.61
N THR A 29 21.27 3.15 7.59
CA THR A 29 20.22 2.86 8.59
C THR A 29 20.62 2.66 10.04
N GLU A 30 21.88 2.81 10.46
CA GLU A 30 22.18 2.69 11.89
C GLU A 30 21.83 3.98 12.66
N HIS A 31 22.21 5.15 12.14
CA HIS A 31 21.97 6.45 12.80
C HIS A 31 20.57 7.05 12.55
N ARG A 32 19.62 6.32 11.93
CA ARG A 32 18.25 6.86 11.73
C ARG A 32 17.48 6.94 13.04
N ALA A 33 17.73 6.00 13.96
CA ALA A 33 17.09 5.94 15.27
C ALA A 33 17.65 6.97 16.27
N GLU A 34 18.83 7.55 16.00
CA GLU A 34 19.47 8.56 16.85
C GLU A 34 18.89 9.96 16.66
N ARG A 35 18.08 10.17 15.61
CA ARG A 35 17.39 11.45 15.45
C ARG A 35 16.33 11.55 16.55
N PRO A 36 16.34 12.62 17.36
CA PRO A 36 15.33 12.80 18.39
C PRO A 36 13.95 12.84 17.72
N TRP A 37 13.10 11.88 18.08
CA TRP A 37 11.72 11.87 17.63
C TRP A 37 11.01 13.08 18.22
N GLN A 38 10.50 13.97 17.36
CA GLN A 38 9.78 15.18 17.76
C GLN A 38 8.34 15.21 17.20
N GLY A 39 7.85 14.09 16.68
CA GLY A 39 6.46 13.98 16.24
C GLY A 39 5.54 13.48 17.35
N GLN A 40 4.29 13.25 16.96
CA GLN A 40 3.21 12.89 17.87
C GLN A 40 3.46 11.54 18.54
N ASN A 41 3.15 11.48 19.85
CA ASN A 41 2.97 10.23 20.54
C ASN A 41 1.52 9.76 20.31
N GLU A 42 1.36 8.55 19.78
CA GLU A 42 0.04 7.96 19.53
C GLU A 42 -0.53 7.43 20.84
N THR A 43 -1.77 7.79 21.13
CA THR A 43 -2.49 7.17 22.25
C THR A 43 -2.75 5.72 21.86
N VAL A 44 -2.12 4.79 22.59
CA VAL A 44 -2.49 3.39 22.49
C VAL A 44 -3.92 3.28 23.03
N LEU A 45 -4.86 2.94 22.16
CA LEU A 45 -6.19 2.55 22.57
C LEU A 45 -6.06 1.19 23.25
N GLU A 46 -6.24 1.16 24.58
CA GLU A 46 -6.52 -0.11 25.26
C GLU A 46 -7.95 -0.49 24.94
N ASP A 47 -8.06 -1.29 23.89
CA ASP A 47 -9.31 -1.76 23.37
C ASP A 47 -9.85 -2.89 24.24
N GLY A 48 -10.76 -2.54 25.15
CA GLY A 48 -11.68 -3.48 25.80
C GLY A 48 -12.76 -3.96 24.83
N LEU A 49 -12.35 -4.39 23.63
CA LEU A 49 -13.26 -4.88 22.62
C LEU A 49 -13.86 -6.23 23.04
N PRO A 50 -15.17 -6.45 22.81
CA PRO A 50 -15.76 -7.75 23.04
C PRO A 50 -15.14 -8.78 22.08
N GLU A 51 -14.99 -10.03 22.54
CA GLU A 51 -14.49 -11.14 21.71
C GLU A 51 -15.39 -11.41 20.50
N HIS A 52 -16.69 -11.07 20.60
CA HIS A 52 -17.66 -11.19 19.52
C HIS A 52 -18.63 -10.01 19.50
N ASP A 53 -18.74 -9.35 18.35
CA ASP A 53 -19.76 -8.34 18.09
C ASP A 53 -20.73 -8.85 17.01
N LYS A 54 -22.03 -8.74 17.26
CA LYS A 54 -23.10 -9.11 16.32
C LYS A 54 -23.19 -8.16 15.13
N SER A 55 -22.68 -6.93 15.26
CA SER A 55 -22.65 -5.93 14.19
C SER A 55 -21.43 -6.08 13.26
N CYS A 56 -20.45 -6.90 13.65
CA CYS A 56 -19.20 -7.11 12.95
C CYS A 56 -19.36 -8.09 11.79
N TYR A 57 -19.24 -7.61 10.55
CA TYR A 57 -19.31 -8.42 9.33
C TYR A 57 -18.20 -9.47 9.18
N LEU A 58 -17.16 -9.37 10.02
CA LEU A 58 -16.00 -10.26 10.03
C LEU A 58 -16.00 -11.23 11.22
N CYS A 59 -17.08 -11.29 11.99
CA CYS A 59 -17.15 -12.14 13.17
C CYS A 59 -17.88 -13.45 12.83
N ALA A 60 -17.54 -14.53 13.54
CA ALA A 60 -18.03 -15.87 13.27
C ALA A 60 -19.56 -15.92 13.35
N GLY A 61 -20.21 -16.64 12.43
CA GLY A 61 -21.67 -16.76 12.39
C GLY A 61 -22.43 -15.51 11.93
N ASN A 62 -21.78 -14.37 11.72
CA ASN A 62 -22.45 -13.14 11.27
C ASN A 62 -22.60 -13.08 9.75
N THR A 63 -23.59 -12.31 9.30
CA THR A 63 -23.79 -12.01 7.88
C THR A 63 -22.77 -10.96 7.42
N ARG A 64 -22.07 -11.24 6.33
CA ARG A 64 -21.19 -10.31 5.63
C ARG A 64 -21.97 -9.23 4.90
N ALA A 65 -21.29 -8.15 4.50
CA ALA A 65 -21.88 -7.08 3.69
C ALA A 65 -22.44 -7.57 2.34
N ASN A 66 -21.98 -8.72 1.82
CA ASN A 66 -22.50 -9.35 0.61
C ASN A 66 -23.67 -10.31 0.85
N GLY A 67 -24.19 -10.40 2.07
CA GLY A 67 -25.33 -11.26 2.43
C GLY A 67 -24.97 -12.73 2.72
N GLN A 68 -23.70 -13.13 2.61
CA GLN A 68 -23.26 -14.48 2.97
C GLN A 68 -22.95 -14.59 4.46
N GLN A 69 -23.21 -15.75 5.06
CA GLN A 69 -22.91 -15.98 6.48
C GLN A 69 -21.45 -16.44 6.65
N ASN A 70 -20.75 -15.88 7.64
CA ASN A 70 -19.45 -16.39 8.08
C ASN A 70 -19.64 -17.77 8.71
N GLU A 71 -18.79 -18.71 8.33
CA GLU A 71 -18.68 -19.99 9.02
C GLU A 71 -18.26 -19.76 10.49
N GLU A 72 -18.60 -20.72 11.35
CA GLU A 72 -18.24 -20.67 12.76
C GLU A 72 -16.82 -21.22 12.95
N TYR A 73 -15.82 -20.35 12.78
CA TYR A 73 -14.43 -20.70 13.05
C TYR A 73 -14.15 -20.61 14.56
N THR A 74 -13.67 -21.72 15.12
CA THR A 74 -13.38 -21.85 16.57
C THR A 74 -11.94 -21.48 16.94
N GLY A 75 -11.11 -21.01 16.00
CA GLY A 75 -9.72 -20.61 16.27
C GLY A 75 -8.85 -20.45 15.03
N CYS A 76 -7.56 -20.15 15.25
CA CYS A 76 -6.54 -20.14 14.20
C CYS A 76 -5.98 -21.57 14.05
N TYR A 77 -6.10 -22.16 12.86
CA TYR A 77 -5.49 -23.46 12.50
C TYR A 77 -4.09 -23.28 11.93
#